data_AF-A0A3Q1BJV8-F1
#
_entry.id   AF-A0A3Q1BJV8-F1
#
_cell.length_a   1.000
_cell.length_b   1.000
_cell.length_c   1.000
_cell.angle_alpha   90.00
_cell.angle_beta   90.00
_cell.angle_gamma   90.00
#
_symmetry.space_group_name_H-M   'P 1'
#
loop_
_entity.id
_entity.type
_entity.pdbx_description
1 polymer ?
#
loop_
_entity_poly.entity_id
_entity_poly.type
_entity_poly.pdbx_seq_one_letter_code
_entity_poly.pdbx_strand_id
1 'polypeptide(L)'
;MENSDESNEKERLRMRIAVLEESVKSCEVECKASRETVLRLVAELDQERRKTASSAAALDSLKVELDGLSVGRRSVEMEKQSLTERLEASRRVIEAARRESQCLEKQVEELERKTQAAEGKVQMFLEKLAEVLQGKCEDVILPTEREILQNLDKLCNKTVSDMEARLSRVSEQLSEQTELRQSTQQRSELAEQQVQDLRERLQSLEAELTTADMHRDGLRHSKQQYEEFLEQLSEMMKVDSIAVDLGFDMRLKLILSRAEQLVKHEGKALVETKSLTYSLQRKLKSQKDQLESKGLHIQLLRKKLSELEDEKRSRSALAVERDDAHLEVRRLQKKVERLQGELKATKLSNTELKAQLSHTNELKLKVVEQSQTMQEQKKKLDQLVDVKTKVEKKLSTVSSDLQSQEKKTREDQQQLSSLRQSLAQLSETQRELVDFRMVVSQML
;
A
#
# COMPACT_ATOMS: atom_id res chain seq x y z
N MET A 1 32.25 47.48 -10.34
CA MET A 1 31.53 46.39 -11.02
C MET A 1 31.63 45.08 -10.23
N GLU A 2 32.75 44.80 -9.54
CA GLU A 2 32.92 43.60 -8.68
C GLU A 2 31.84 43.41 -7.59
N ASN A 3 31.39 44.48 -6.92
CA ASN A 3 30.36 44.37 -5.86
C ASN A 3 28.98 43.85 -6.35
N SER A 4 28.67 43.96 -7.65
CA SER A 4 27.39 43.48 -8.20
C SER A 4 27.38 41.98 -8.43
N ASP A 5 28.50 41.41 -8.86
CA ASP A 5 28.62 39.98 -9.09
C ASP A 5 28.69 39.20 -7.77
N GLU A 6 29.39 39.73 -6.77
CA GLU A 6 29.37 39.16 -5.41
C GLU A 6 27.96 39.17 -4.80
N SER A 7 27.18 40.22 -5.05
CA SER A 7 25.78 40.30 -4.57
C SER A 7 24.91 39.23 -5.24
N ASN A 8 25.03 39.06 -6.56
CA ASN A 8 24.28 38.05 -7.32
C ASN A 8 24.67 36.62 -6.92
N GLU A 9 25.95 36.35 -6.71
CA GLU A 9 26.46 35.06 -6.22
C GLU A 9 25.91 34.75 -4.82
N LYS A 10 25.94 35.72 -3.91
CA LYS A 10 25.40 35.61 -2.55
C LYS A 10 23.89 35.35 -2.54
N GLU A 11 23.14 35.91 -3.48
CA GLU A 11 21.71 35.69 -3.61
C GLU A 11 21.39 34.30 -4.17
N ARG A 12 22.15 33.82 -5.16
CA ARG A 12 22.06 32.42 -5.64
C ARG A 12 22.37 31.42 -4.54
N LEU A 13 23.41 31.66 -3.75
CA LEU A 13 23.76 30.81 -2.61
C LEU A 13 22.65 30.81 -1.55
N ARG A 14 22.03 31.96 -1.27
CA ARG A 14 20.86 32.02 -0.37
C ARG A 14 19.67 31.22 -0.90
N MET A 15 19.36 31.33 -2.19
CA MET A 15 18.30 30.51 -2.80
C MET A 15 18.62 29.02 -2.73
N ARG A 16 19.88 28.63 -3.00
CA ARG A 16 20.36 27.24 -2.89
C ARG A 16 20.20 26.71 -1.47
N ILE A 17 20.58 27.50 -0.46
CA ILE A 17 20.42 27.16 0.96
C ILE A 17 18.94 26.98 1.29
N ALA A 18 18.07 27.90 0.87
CA ALA A 18 16.63 27.81 1.12
C ALA A 18 16.01 26.53 0.53
N VAL A 19 16.37 26.17 -0.71
CA VAL A 19 15.90 24.93 -1.34
C VAL A 19 16.42 23.69 -0.60
N LEU A 20 17.68 23.70 -0.17
CA LEU A 20 18.26 22.61 0.60
C LEU A 20 17.56 22.47 1.97
N GLU A 21 17.30 23.57 2.67
CA GLU A 21 16.55 23.57 3.93
C GLU A 21 15.11 23.02 3.77
N GLU A 22 14.42 23.41 2.70
CA GLU A 22 13.09 22.89 2.36
C GLU A 22 13.16 21.37 2.10
N SER A 23 14.16 20.91 1.35
CA SER A 23 14.36 19.49 1.05
C SER A 23 14.67 18.67 2.30
N VAL A 24 15.47 19.21 3.23
CA VAL A 24 15.77 18.57 4.52
C VAL A 24 14.51 18.46 5.36
N LYS A 25 13.72 19.55 5.47
CA LYS A 25 12.43 19.53 6.19
C LYS A 25 11.46 18.51 5.60
N SER A 26 11.37 18.42 4.27
CA SER A 26 10.54 17.42 3.59
C SER A 26 10.99 15.99 3.92
N CYS A 27 12.30 15.71 3.83
CA CYS A 27 12.86 14.41 4.21
C CYS A 27 12.63 14.08 5.69
N GLU A 28 12.72 15.04 6.61
CA GLU A 28 12.45 14.82 8.03
C GLU A 28 11.00 14.41 8.29
N VAL A 29 10.04 15.03 7.59
CA VAL A 29 8.63 14.68 7.68
C VAL A 29 8.38 13.27 7.13
N GLU A 30 8.99 12.91 6.01
CA GLU A 30 8.90 11.57 5.42
C GLU A 30 9.55 10.49 6.32
N CYS A 31 10.70 10.79 6.91
CA CYS A 31 11.36 9.93 7.90
C CYS A 31 10.50 9.73 9.15
N LYS A 32 9.78 10.75 9.62
CA LYS A 32 8.84 10.61 10.74
C LYS A 32 7.65 9.73 10.36
N ALA A 33 7.04 9.95 9.20
CA ALA A 33 5.91 9.16 8.72
C ALA A 33 6.28 7.68 8.48
N SER A 34 7.47 7.42 7.93
CA SER A 34 7.99 6.06 7.76
C SER A 34 8.25 5.38 9.10
N ARG A 35 8.87 6.09 10.06
CA ARG A 35 9.08 5.57 11.43
C ARG A 35 7.76 5.22 12.12
N GLU A 36 6.75 6.07 12.03
CA GLU A 36 5.41 5.78 12.58
C GLU A 36 4.78 4.55 11.92
N THR A 37 4.95 4.40 10.60
CA THR A 37 4.45 3.22 9.88
C THR A 37 5.16 1.95 10.31
N VAL A 38 6.48 1.98 10.48
CA VAL A 38 7.26 0.86 11.02
C VAL A 38 6.80 0.49 12.43
N LEU A 39 6.59 1.47 13.31
CA LEU A 39 6.10 1.21 14.67
C LEU A 39 4.71 0.56 14.67
N ARG A 40 3.82 1.02 13.79
CA ARG A 40 2.48 0.41 13.62
C ARG A 40 2.57 -1.03 13.15
N LEU A 41 3.39 -1.30 12.12
CA LEU A 41 3.59 -2.64 11.59
C LEU A 41 4.23 -3.59 12.62
N VAL A 42 5.15 -3.10 13.45
CA VAL A 42 5.74 -3.88 14.55
C VAL A 42 4.68 -4.23 15.60
N ALA A 43 3.80 -3.28 15.96
CA ALA A 43 2.70 -3.56 16.89
C ALA A 43 1.70 -4.58 16.33
N GLU A 44 1.36 -4.48 15.04
CA GLU A 44 0.52 -5.46 14.34
C GLU A 44 1.17 -6.85 14.30
N LEU A 45 2.47 -6.92 13.98
CA LEU A 45 3.24 -8.17 13.99
C LEU A 45 3.25 -8.83 15.38
N ASP A 46 3.45 -8.04 16.44
CA ASP A 46 3.43 -8.56 17.81
C ASP A 46 2.03 -9.03 18.23
N GLN A 47 0.98 -8.33 17.79
CA GLN A 47 -0.39 -8.77 18.02
C GLN A 47 -0.67 -10.11 17.32
N GLU A 48 -0.26 -10.27 16.07
CA GLU A 48 -0.43 -11.52 15.33
C GLU A 48 0.41 -12.67 15.90
N ARG A 49 1.63 -12.38 16.39
CA ARG A 49 2.44 -13.36 17.12
C ARG A 49 1.74 -13.86 18.39
N ARG A 50 1.14 -12.95 19.17
CA ARG A 50 0.37 -13.33 20.37
C ARG A 50 -0.85 -14.19 20.02
N LYS A 51 -1.61 -13.82 18.98
CA LYS A 51 -2.75 -14.62 18.50
C LYS A 51 -2.32 -16.02 18.04
N THR A 52 -1.20 -16.10 17.32
CA THR A 52 -0.64 -17.37 16.85
C THR A 52 -0.21 -18.24 18.02
N ALA A 53 0.48 -17.66 19.01
CA ALA A 53 0.90 -18.38 20.22
C ALA A 53 -0.30 -18.87 21.04
N SER A 54 -1.34 -18.04 21.22
CA SER A 54 -2.56 -18.45 21.93
C SER A 54 -3.31 -19.55 21.17
N SER A 55 -3.37 -19.47 19.84
CA SER A 55 -3.99 -20.52 19.01
C SER A 55 -3.21 -21.83 19.08
N ALA A 56 -1.87 -21.78 19.10
CA ALA A 56 -1.03 -22.96 19.27
C ALA A 56 -1.25 -23.63 20.63
N ALA A 57 -1.29 -22.83 21.71
CA ALA A 57 -1.57 -23.34 23.05
C ALA A 57 -2.96 -23.98 23.16
N ALA A 58 -3.99 -23.38 22.53
CA ALA A 58 -5.33 -23.96 22.48
C ALA A 58 -5.36 -25.29 21.71
N LEU A 59 -4.65 -25.38 20.58
CA LEU A 59 -4.54 -26.63 19.82
C LEU A 59 -3.85 -27.74 20.62
N ASP A 60 -2.81 -27.42 21.37
CA ASP A 60 -2.11 -28.41 22.19
C ASP A 60 -2.97 -28.87 23.38
N SER A 61 -3.76 -27.97 23.99
CA SER A 61 -4.77 -28.36 24.99
C SER A 61 -5.79 -29.34 24.41
N LEU A 62 -6.33 -29.04 23.22
CA LEU A 62 -7.30 -29.92 22.55
C LEU A 62 -6.71 -31.29 22.19
N LYS A 63 -5.41 -31.36 21.84
CA LYS A 63 -4.74 -32.64 21.60
C LYS A 63 -4.66 -33.48 22.87
N VAL A 64 -4.29 -32.86 24.00
CA VAL A 64 -4.24 -33.57 25.30
C VAL A 64 -5.62 -34.09 25.71
N GLU A 65 -6.66 -33.28 25.53
CA GLU A 65 -8.04 -33.70 25.78
C GLU A 65 -8.46 -34.86 24.86
N LEU A 66 -8.13 -34.78 23.56
CA LEU A 66 -8.42 -35.85 22.60
C LEU A 66 -7.72 -37.16 22.98
N ASP A 67 -6.46 -37.10 23.38
CA ASP A 67 -5.69 -38.27 23.82
C ASP A 67 -6.32 -38.86 25.09
N GLY A 68 -6.71 -38.03 26.05
CA GLY A 68 -7.44 -38.45 27.26
C GLY A 68 -8.77 -39.13 26.95
N LEU A 69 -9.58 -38.54 26.07
CA LEU A 69 -10.83 -39.14 25.59
C LEU A 69 -10.59 -40.46 24.86
N SER A 70 -9.50 -40.57 24.08
CA SER A 70 -9.15 -41.81 23.38
C SER A 70 -8.80 -42.95 24.34
N VAL A 71 -8.16 -42.64 25.48
CA VAL A 71 -7.84 -43.59 26.54
C VAL A 71 -9.12 -43.99 27.28
N GLY A 72 -9.94 -43.01 27.67
CA GLY A 72 -11.23 -43.26 28.33
C GLY A 72 -12.14 -44.17 27.50
N ARG A 73 -12.26 -43.91 26.19
CA ARG A 73 -13.03 -44.75 25.26
C ARG A 73 -12.52 -46.20 25.24
N ARG A 74 -11.20 -46.41 25.24
CA ARG A 74 -10.61 -47.75 25.27
C ARG A 74 -10.95 -48.49 26.57
N SER A 75 -10.90 -47.80 27.71
CA SER A 75 -11.29 -48.37 29.00
C SER A 75 -12.75 -48.82 29.02
N VAL A 76 -13.67 -47.96 28.55
CA VAL A 76 -15.10 -48.27 28.49
C VAL A 76 -15.38 -49.44 27.54
N GLU A 77 -14.69 -49.51 26.40
CA GLU A 77 -14.86 -50.65 25.48
C GLU A 77 -14.38 -51.97 26.12
N MET A 78 -13.29 -51.96 26.90
CA MET A 78 -12.84 -53.14 27.63
C MET A 78 -13.83 -53.56 28.72
N GLU A 79 -14.40 -52.62 29.48
CA GLU A 79 -15.43 -52.91 30.47
C GLU A 79 -16.69 -53.49 29.83
N LYS A 80 -17.15 -52.92 28.71
CA LYS A 80 -18.27 -53.43 27.92
C LYS A 80 -18.03 -54.87 27.46
N GLN A 81 -16.82 -55.19 26.98
CA GLN A 81 -16.47 -56.55 26.58
C GLN A 81 -16.55 -57.50 27.78
N SER A 82 -15.97 -57.14 28.92
CA SER A 82 -16.04 -57.95 30.14
C SER A 82 -17.47 -58.17 30.64
N LEU A 83 -18.32 -57.14 30.61
CA LEU A 83 -19.73 -57.24 30.97
C LEU A 83 -20.50 -58.15 30.01
N THR A 84 -20.18 -58.08 28.71
CA THR A 84 -20.79 -58.94 27.69
C THR A 84 -20.41 -60.41 27.93
N GLU A 85 -19.14 -60.70 28.19
CA GLU A 85 -18.66 -62.05 28.53
C GLU A 85 -19.35 -62.59 29.80
N ARG A 86 -19.49 -61.76 30.84
CA ARG A 86 -20.23 -62.11 32.06
C ARG A 86 -21.70 -62.39 31.81
N LEU A 87 -22.35 -61.59 30.97
CA LEU A 87 -23.75 -61.79 30.60
C LEU A 87 -23.94 -63.11 29.86
N GLU A 88 -23.06 -63.42 28.91
CA GLU A 88 -23.08 -64.70 28.18
C GLU A 88 -22.81 -65.89 29.10
N ALA A 89 -21.91 -65.76 30.07
CA ALA A 89 -21.68 -66.78 31.08
C ALA A 89 -22.92 -67.01 31.95
N SER A 90 -23.54 -65.94 32.44
CA SER A 90 -24.79 -66.02 33.23
C SER A 90 -25.93 -66.65 32.43
N ARG A 91 -26.08 -66.28 31.15
CA ARG A 91 -27.07 -66.88 30.25
C ARG A 91 -26.86 -68.39 30.12
N ARG A 92 -25.61 -68.86 29.95
CA ARG A 92 -25.30 -70.29 29.89
C ARG A 92 -25.70 -71.03 31.17
N VAL A 93 -25.46 -70.42 32.34
CA VAL A 93 -25.87 -70.99 33.64
C VAL A 93 -27.39 -71.09 33.75
N ILE A 94 -28.12 -70.03 33.39
CA ILE A 94 -29.59 -70.03 33.41
C ILE A 94 -30.15 -71.10 32.47
N GLU A 95 -29.59 -71.24 31.27
CA GLU A 95 -30.01 -72.28 30.33
C GLU A 95 -29.72 -73.69 30.89
N ALA A 96 -28.61 -73.90 31.61
CA ALA A 96 -28.32 -75.17 32.27
C ALA A 96 -29.33 -75.47 33.39
N ALA A 97 -29.59 -74.50 34.27
CA ALA A 97 -30.57 -74.63 35.35
C ALA A 97 -32.00 -74.91 34.82
N ARG A 98 -32.39 -74.28 33.70
CA ARG A 98 -33.67 -74.58 33.04
C ARG A 98 -33.77 -76.02 32.55
N ARG A 99 -32.68 -76.56 31.97
CA ARG A 99 -32.65 -77.97 31.52
C ARG A 99 -32.75 -78.94 32.71
N GLU A 100 -32.11 -78.60 33.83
CA GLU A 100 -32.21 -79.39 35.07
C GLU A 100 -33.62 -79.36 35.67
N SER A 101 -34.25 -78.18 35.75
CA SER A 101 -35.64 -78.01 36.20
C SER A 101 -36.59 -78.90 35.39
N GLN A 102 -36.46 -78.89 34.06
CA GLN A 102 -37.28 -79.74 33.18
C GLN A 102 -37.04 -81.24 33.40
N CYS A 103 -35.83 -81.64 33.83
CA CYS A 103 -35.54 -83.03 34.18
C CYS A 103 -36.23 -83.42 35.49
N LEU A 104 -36.13 -82.55 36.51
CA LEU A 104 -36.77 -82.75 37.82
C LEU A 104 -38.29 -82.78 37.72
N GLU A 105 -38.91 -81.89 36.93
CA GLU A 105 -40.36 -81.91 36.67
C GLU A 105 -40.83 -83.27 36.15
N LYS A 106 -40.11 -83.85 35.18
CA LYS A 106 -40.43 -85.19 34.67
C LYS A 106 -40.31 -86.28 35.74
N GLN A 107 -39.33 -86.17 36.63
CA GLN A 107 -39.18 -87.12 37.75
C GLN A 107 -40.32 -86.99 38.76
N VAL A 108 -40.76 -85.77 39.06
CA VAL A 108 -41.91 -85.52 39.95
C VAL A 108 -43.18 -86.13 39.35
N GLU A 109 -43.46 -85.88 38.07
CA GLU A 109 -44.62 -86.49 37.41
C GLU A 109 -44.56 -88.04 37.43
N GLU A 110 -43.39 -88.65 37.32
CA GLU A 110 -43.23 -90.10 37.41
C GLU A 110 -43.53 -90.61 38.83
N LEU A 111 -43.06 -89.90 39.86
CA LEU A 111 -43.31 -90.24 41.27
C LEU A 111 -44.80 -90.09 41.62
N GLU A 112 -45.46 -89.02 41.17
CA GLU A 112 -46.90 -88.82 41.38
C GLU A 112 -47.73 -89.98 40.84
N ARG A 113 -47.42 -90.46 39.62
CA ARG A 113 -48.09 -91.65 39.04
C ARG A 113 -47.88 -92.90 39.88
N LYS A 114 -46.68 -93.10 40.46
CA LYS A 114 -46.38 -94.24 41.35
C LYS A 114 -47.13 -94.14 42.68
N THR A 115 -47.22 -92.95 43.26
CA THR A 115 -47.94 -92.71 44.52
C THR A 115 -49.43 -92.97 44.37
N GLN A 116 -50.07 -92.45 43.32
CA GLN A 116 -51.48 -92.72 43.03
C GLN A 116 -51.76 -94.23 42.85
N ALA A 117 -50.85 -94.96 42.20
CA ALA A 117 -50.95 -96.40 42.07
C ALA A 117 -50.80 -97.17 43.40
N ALA A 118 -50.07 -96.62 44.37
CA ALA A 118 -49.91 -97.20 45.71
C ALA A 118 -51.13 -96.91 46.60
N GLU A 119 -51.68 -95.69 46.56
CA GLU A 119 -52.89 -95.29 47.28
C GLU A 119 -54.09 -96.18 46.93
N GLY A 120 -54.29 -96.48 45.63
CA GLY A 120 -55.34 -97.40 45.20
C GLY A 120 -55.22 -98.82 45.78
N LYS A 121 -54.00 -99.29 46.07
CA LYS A 121 -53.78 -100.61 46.71
C LYS A 121 -54.11 -100.59 48.19
N VAL A 122 -53.85 -99.47 48.89
CA VAL A 122 -54.16 -99.30 50.31
C VAL A 122 -55.68 -99.22 50.53
N GLN A 123 -56.40 -98.52 49.64
CA GLN A 123 -57.85 -98.45 49.69
C GLN A 123 -58.51 -99.85 49.68
N MET A 124 -58.05 -100.74 48.78
CA MET A 124 -58.54 -102.12 48.69
C MET A 124 -58.21 -102.98 49.93
N PHE A 125 -57.12 -102.66 50.64
CA PHE A 125 -56.76 -103.37 51.88
C PHE A 125 -57.68 -102.99 53.04
N LEU A 126 -58.04 -101.71 53.14
CA LEU A 126 -58.95 -101.21 54.17
C LEU A 126 -60.37 -101.79 54.03
N GLU A 127 -60.85 -101.99 52.80
CA GLU A 127 -62.14 -102.64 52.53
C GLU A 127 -62.20 -104.08 53.06
N LYS A 128 -61.08 -104.83 52.95
CA LYS A 128 -60.99 -106.22 53.47
C LYS A 128 -60.94 -106.29 54.99
N LEU A 129 -60.37 -105.28 55.65
CA LEU A 129 -60.28 -105.22 57.11
C LEU A 129 -61.64 -104.93 57.76
N ALA A 130 -62.52 -104.21 57.05
CA ALA A 130 -63.88 -103.93 57.50
C ALA A 130 -64.76 -105.20 57.55
N GLU A 131 -64.50 -106.22 56.71
CA GLU A 131 -65.24 -107.49 56.72
C GLU A 131 -64.92 -108.38 57.94
N VAL A 132 -63.73 -108.24 58.54
CA VAL A 132 -63.24 -109.17 59.58
C VAL A 132 -63.67 -108.76 60.99
N LEU A 133 -64.05 -107.50 61.20
CA LEU A 133 -64.31 -106.94 62.55
C LEU A 133 -65.78 -107.04 63.01
N GLN A 134 -66.63 -107.84 62.35
CA GLN A 134 -68.06 -107.99 62.65
C GLN A 134 -68.41 -109.35 63.31
N GLY A 135 -67.92 -109.61 64.54
CA GLY A 135 -68.34 -110.77 65.36
C GLY A 135 -68.00 -110.65 66.86
N LYS A 136 -69.01 -110.63 67.73
CA LYS A 136 -68.95 -110.50 69.21
C LYS A 136 -69.23 -111.83 69.93
N CYS A 137 -68.75 -112.00 71.17
CA CYS A 137 -69.43 -112.81 72.19
C CYS A 137 -69.07 -112.37 73.62
N GLU A 138 -70.10 -112.23 74.48
CA GLU A 138 -70.10 -111.88 75.91
C GLU A 138 -70.25 -113.14 76.80
N ASP A 139 -69.76 -113.10 78.06
CA ASP A 139 -70.53 -113.28 79.31
C ASP A 139 -69.65 -113.72 80.52
N VAL A 140 -69.86 -113.06 81.68
CA VAL A 140 -69.22 -113.38 82.98
C VAL A 140 -70.27 -113.28 84.09
N ILE A 141 -70.32 -114.27 85.01
CA ILE A 141 -71.18 -114.29 86.21
C ILE A 141 -70.31 -114.36 87.50
N LEU A 142 -70.74 -113.61 88.52
CA LEU A 142 -70.11 -113.34 89.84
C LEU A 142 -70.24 -114.49 90.89
N PRO A 143 -69.39 -114.55 91.94
CA PRO A 143 -69.52 -115.58 92.98
C PRO A 143 -69.61 -115.02 94.45
N THR A 144 -69.53 -115.88 95.50
CA THR A 144 -69.86 -115.62 96.92
C THR A 144 -68.80 -116.08 97.97
N GLU A 145 -68.58 -115.24 99.00
CA GLU A 145 -68.10 -115.40 100.41
C GLU A 145 -66.86 -116.25 100.80
N ARG A 146 -66.53 -117.42 100.21
CA ARG A 146 -65.16 -118.03 100.35
C ARG A 146 -64.12 -117.24 99.56
N GLU A 147 -64.63 -116.36 98.72
CA GLU A 147 -63.92 -115.31 98.05
C GLU A 147 -63.32 -114.31 99.01
N ILE A 148 -63.85 -113.96 100.18
CA ILE A 148 -63.36 -112.78 100.92
C ILE A 148 -61.88 -112.88 101.37
N LEU A 149 -61.38 -114.08 101.65
CA LEU A 149 -59.97 -114.30 102.03
C LEU A 149 -59.05 -114.53 100.83
N GLN A 150 -59.53 -115.26 99.82
CA GLN A 150 -58.92 -115.23 98.49
C GLN A 150 -58.95 -113.82 97.90
N ASN A 151 -59.90 -112.97 98.29
CA ASN A 151 -60.12 -111.61 97.85
C ASN A 151 -59.15 -110.68 98.52
N LEU A 152 -58.55 -111.04 99.67
CA LEU A 152 -57.55 -110.24 100.37
C LEU A 152 -56.15 -110.48 99.80
N ASP A 153 -55.80 -111.74 99.51
CA ASP A 153 -54.58 -112.10 98.78
C ASP A 153 -54.70 -111.73 97.29
N LYS A 154 -55.89 -111.92 96.69
CA LYS A 154 -56.24 -111.24 95.45
C LYS A 154 -56.29 -109.74 95.64
N LEU A 155 -56.62 -109.14 96.80
CA LEU A 155 -56.64 -107.68 96.97
C LEU A 155 -55.21 -107.16 96.91
N CYS A 156 -54.27 -107.80 97.62
CA CYS A 156 -52.87 -107.43 97.65
C CYS A 156 -52.18 -107.69 96.30
N ASN A 157 -52.40 -108.86 95.70
CA ASN A 157 -51.89 -109.13 94.35
C ASN A 157 -52.59 -108.27 93.29
N LYS A 158 -53.86 -107.90 93.49
CA LYS A 158 -54.59 -106.96 92.61
C LYS A 158 -54.18 -105.52 92.87
N THR A 159 -53.82 -105.10 94.08
CA THR A 159 -53.34 -103.74 94.34
C THR A 159 -51.91 -103.58 93.86
N VAL A 160 -51.05 -104.60 94.00
CA VAL A 160 -49.72 -104.63 93.39
C VAL A 160 -49.85 -104.70 91.87
N SER A 161 -50.67 -105.58 91.31
CA SER A 161 -50.93 -105.66 89.87
C SER A 161 -51.58 -104.38 89.33
N ASP A 162 -52.46 -103.71 90.10
CA ASP A 162 -53.07 -102.43 89.73
C ASP A 162 -52.05 -101.29 89.84
N MET A 163 -51.15 -101.31 90.83
CA MET A 163 -50.02 -100.37 90.93
C MET A 163 -49.01 -100.58 89.79
N GLU A 164 -48.69 -101.83 89.44
CA GLU A 164 -47.84 -102.19 88.31
C GLU A 164 -48.51 -101.79 86.98
N ALA A 165 -49.79 -102.09 86.79
CA ALA A 165 -50.55 -101.66 85.62
C ALA A 165 -50.63 -100.13 85.54
N ARG A 166 -50.79 -99.43 86.67
CA ARG A 166 -50.73 -97.96 86.73
C ARG A 166 -49.34 -97.43 86.45
N LEU A 167 -48.28 -98.07 86.94
CA LEU A 167 -46.90 -97.70 86.65
C LEU A 167 -46.56 -97.92 85.18
N SER A 168 -46.96 -99.06 84.59
CA SER A 168 -46.84 -99.34 83.16
C SER A 168 -47.62 -98.29 82.36
N ARG A 169 -48.86 -97.98 82.75
CA ARG A 169 -49.68 -96.95 82.08
C ARG A 169 -49.05 -95.56 82.16
N VAL A 170 -48.53 -95.17 83.33
CA VAL A 170 -47.85 -93.88 83.50
C VAL A 170 -46.52 -93.85 82.73
N SER A 171 -45.80 -94.96 82.68
CA SER A 171 -44.56 -95.09 81.91
C SER A 171 -44.83 -95.00 80.40
N GLU A 172 -45.88 -95.65 79.92
CA GLU A 172 -46.31 -95.61 78.52
C GLU A 172 -46.80 -94.20 78.14
N GLN A 173 -47.62 -93.58 78.99
CA GLN A 173 -48.02 -92.18 78.83
C GLN A 173 -46.84 -91.20 78.86
N LEU A 174 -45.83 -91.44 79.70
CA LEU A 174 -44.62 -90.62 79.72
C LEU A 174 -43.82 -90.78 78.44
N SER A 175 -43.69 -92.02 77.92
CA SER A 175 -43.04 -92.30 76.64
C SER A 175 -43.75 -91.58 75.48
N GLU A 176 -45.08 -91.73 75.38
CA GLU A 176 -45.92 -91.04 74.39
C GLU A 176 -45.77 -89.51 74.49
N GLN A 177 -45.75 -88.96 75.72
CA GLN A 177 -45.53 -87.53 75.94
C GLN A 177 -44.13 -87.08 75.51
N THR A 178 -43.09 -87.89 75.72
CA THR A 178 -41.73 -87.55 75.28
C THR A 178 -41.59 -87.58 73.76
N GLU A 179 -42.17 -88.56 73.08
CA GLU A 179 -42.18 -88.64 71.62
C GLU A 179 -42.97 -87.48 71.00
N LEU A 180 -44.14 -87.15 71.57
CA LEU A 180 -44.92 -86.00 71.14
C LEU A 180 -44.13 -84.71 71.31
N ARG A 181 -43.46 -84.51 72.46
CA ARG A 181 -42.60 -83.34 72.70
C ARG A 181 -41.48 -83.23 71.68
N GLN A 182 -40.76 -84.33 71.40
CA GLN A 182 -39.70 -84.33 70.39
C GLN A 182 -40.23 -84.01 68.99
N SER A 183 -41.36 -84.60 68.60
CA SER A 183 -42.02 -84.30 67.33
C SER A 183 -42.46 -82.83 67.23
N THR A 184 -43.04 -82.27 68.30
CA THR A 184 -43.39 -80.84 68.34
C THR A 184 -42.17 -79.93 68.29
N GLN A 185 -41.06 -80.31 68.92
CA GLN A 185 -39.82 -79.55 68.89
C GLN A 185 -39.21 -79.53 67.49
N GLN A 186 -39.09 -80.69 66.83
CA GLN A 186 -38.61 -80.77 65.44
C GLN A 186 -39.47 -79.95 64.49
N ARG A 187 -40.79 -79.98 64.66
CA ARG A 187 -41.72 -79.14 63.89
C ARG A 187 -41.51 -77.64 64.16
N SER A 188 -41.23 -77.26 65.41
CA SER A 188 -40.92 -75.87 65.78
C SER A 188 -39.62 -75.41 65.13
N GLU A 189 -38.56 -76.21 65.20
CA GLU A 189 -37.25 -75.91 64.61
C GLU A 189 -37.34 -75.76 63.08
N LEU A 190 -38.09 -76.63 62.39
CA LEU A 190 -38.35 -76.50 60.96
C LEU A 190 -39.14 -75.24 60.62
N ALA A 191 -40.15 -74.89 61.43
CA ALA A 191 -40.91 -73.66 61.24
C ALA A 191 -40.05 -72.40 61.46
N GLU A 192 -39.16 -72.42 62.45
CA GLU A 192 -38.20 -71.34 62.71
C GLU A 192 -37.21 -71.16 61.55
N GLN A 193 -36.68 -72.25 61.00
CA GLN A 193 -35.83 -72.22 59.80
C GLN A 193 -36.57 -71.62 58.60
N GLN A 194 -37.80 -72.07 58.33
CA GLN A 194 -38.61 -71.52 57.25
C GLN A 194 -38.89 -70.02 57.43
N VAL A 195 -39.18 -69.59 58.65
CA VAL A 195 -39.39 -68.15 58.94
C VAL A 195 -38.10 -67.37 58.73
N GLN A 196 -36.94 -67.91 59.11
CA GLN A 196 -35.65 -67.27 58.89
C GLN A 196 -35.33 -67.13 57.39
N ASP A 197 -35.50 -68.20 56.60
CA ASP A 197 -35.29 -68.18 55.15
C ASP A 197 -36.22 -67.15 54.47
N LEU A 198 -37.50 -67.09 54.90
CA LEU A 198 -38.45 -66.10 54.39
C LEU A 198 -38.04 -64.68 54.77
N ARG A 199 -37.51 -64.44 55.98
CA ARG A 199 -37.01 -63.13 56.39
C ARG A 199 -35.82 -62.68 55.57
N GLU A 200 -34.86 -63.56 55.33
CA GLU A 200 -33.68 -63.26 54.50
C GLU A 200 -34.09 -62.95 53.06
N ARG A 201 -35.04 -63.71 52.52
CA ARG A 201 -35.60 -63.46 51.18
C ARG A 201 -36.39 -62.15 51.11
N LEU A 202 -37.13 -61.79 52.15
CA LEU A 202 -37.81 -60.50 52.21
C LEU A 202 -36.80 -59.35 52.24
N GLN A 203 -35.75 -59.45 53.05
CA GLN A 203 -34.71 -58.44 53.13
C GLN A 203 -33.97 -58.25 51.80
N SER A 204 -33.66 -59.34 51.07
CA SER A 204 -33.03 -59.23 49.76
C SER A 204 -33.94 -58.56 48.73
N LEU A 205 -35.24 -58.90 48.71
CA LEU A 205 -36.22 -58.26 47.84
C LEU A 205 -36.45 -56.77 48.18
N GLU A 206 -36.44 -56.41 49.46
CA GLU A 206 -36.50 -55.00 49.90
C GLU A 206 -35.27 -54.22 49.43
N ALA A 207 -34.07 -54.81 49.51
CA ALA A 207 -32.85 -54.21 48.98
C ALA A 207 -32.90 -54.06 47.44
N GLU A 208 -33.37 -55.08 46.71
CA GLU A 208 -33.55 -54.99 45.26
C GLU A 208 -34.57 -53.91 44.88
N LEU A 209 -35.68 -53.79 45.61
CA LEU A 209 -36.68 -52.74 45.37
C LEU A 209 -36.10 -51.34 45.59
N THR A 210 -35.37 -51.12 46.68
CA THR A 210 -34.76 -49.81 46.96
C THR A 210 -33.72 -49.43 45.91
N THR A 211 -32.88 -50.38 45.47
CA THR A 211 -31.92 -50.12 44.38
C THR A 211 -32.61 -49.83 43.05
N ALA A 212 -33.70 -50.54 42.73
CA ALA A 212 -34.51 -50.27 41.54
C ALA A 212 -35.17 -48.88 41.59
N ASP A 213 -35.67 -48.45 42.75
CA ASP A 213 -36.22 -47.11 42.94
C ASP A 213 -35.16 -46.02 42.75
N MET A 214 -33.95 -46.21 43.32
CA MET A 214 -32.82 -45.29 43.09
C MET A 214 -32.45 -45.18 41.61
N HIS A 215 -32.44 -46.31 40.87
CA HIS A 215 -32.18 -46.30 39.44
C HIS A 215 -33.29 -45.56 38.66
N ARG A 216 -34.56 -45.77 39.02
CA ARG A 216 -35.69 -45.06 38.40
C ARG A 216 -35.61 -43.56 38.63
N ASP A 217 -35.24 -43.13 39.84
CA ASP A 217 -35.06 -41.71 40.16
C ASP A 217 -33.88 -41.10 39.41
N GLY A 218 -32.77 -41.84 39.27
CA GLY A 218 -31.63 -41.44 38.43
C GLY A 218 -32.03 -41.24 36.96
N LEU A 219 -32.80 -42.18 36.39
CA LEU A 219 -33.33 -42.05 35.02
C LEU A 219 -34.29 -40.87 34.89
N ARG A 220 -35.16 -40.63 35.88
CA ARG A 220 -36.07 -39.49 35.90
C ARG A 220 -35.32 -38.16 35.94
N HIS A 221 -34.28 -38.07 36.75
CA HIS A 221 -33.43 -36.88 36.84
C HIS A 221 -32.70 -36.61 35.53
N SER A 222 -32.09 -37.65 34.93
CA SER A 222 -31.44 -37.53 33.63
C SER A 222 -32.41 -37.11 32.53
N LYS A 223 -33.63 -37.67 32.50
CA LYS A 223 -34.69 -37.25 31.56
C LYS A 223 -35.02 -35.76 31.72
N GLN A 224 -35.21 -35.29 32.95
CA GLN A 224 -35.50 -33.89 33.22
C GLN A 224 -34.36 -32.97 32.74
N GLN A 225 -33.11 -33.32 33.01
CA GLN A 225 -31.95 -32.56 32.52
C GLN A 225 -31.92 -32.46 30.98
N TYR A 226 -32.25 -33.55 30.28
CA TYR A 226 -32.33 -33.52 28.81
C TYR A 226 -33.51 -32.69 28.30
N GLU A 227 -34.65 -32.71 28.98
CA GLU A 227 -35.80 -31.86 28.66
C GLU A 227 -35.45 -30.36 28.82
N GLU A 228 -34.81 -29.98 29.93
CA GLU A 228 -34.32 -28.62 30.18
C GLU A 228 -33.28 -28.18 29.12
N PHE A 229 -32.35 -29.08 28.75
CA PHE A 229 -31.38 -28.80 27.68
C PHE A 229 -32.09 -28.56 26.33
N LEU A 230 -33.09 -29.37 25.98
CA LEU A 230 -33.85 -29.17 24.75
C LEU A 230 -34.68 -27.89 24.79
N GLU A 231 -35.13 -27.44 25.96
CA GLU A 231 -35.74 -26.12 26.15
C GLU A 231 -34.81 -24.99 25.78
N GLN A 232 -33.63 -24.95 26.40
CA GLN A 232 -32.61 -23.96 26.11
C GLN A 232 -32.19 -23.99 24.63
N LEU A 233 -32.05 -25.18 24.04
CA LEU A 233 -31.69 -25.31 22.64
C LEU A 233 -32.81 -24.85 21.70
N SER A 234 -34.08 -25.07 22.07
CA SER A 234 -35.23 -24.56 21.30
C SER A 234 -35.29 -23.04 21.32
N GLU A 235 -35.04 -22.43 22.47
CA GLU A 235 -34.97 -20.98 22.62
C GLU A 235 -33.81 -20.39 21.80
N MET A 236 -32.62 -20.99 21.90
CA MET A 236 -31.44 -20.58 21.13
C MET A 236 -31.70 -20.64 19.62
N MET A 237 -32.40 -21.69 19.16
CA MET A 237 -32.77 -21.88 17.76
C MET A 237 -34.02 -21.08 17.34
N LYS A 238 -34.67 -20.39 18.29
CA LYS A 238 -35.92 -19.62 18.15
C LYS A 238 -37.07 -20.45 17.58
N VAL A 239 -37.23 -21.67 18.11
CA VAL A 239 -38.32 -22.61 17.77
C VAL A 239 -39.14 -23.00 18.99
N ASP A 240 -38.93 -22.32 20.12
CA ASP A 240 -39.62 -22.45 21.39
C ASP A 240 -41.15 -22.42 21.22
N SER A 241 -41.70 -21.43 20.52
CA SER A 241 -43.16 -21.32 20.27
C SER A 241 -43.79 -22.53 19.59
N ILE A 242 -43.03 -23.28 18.78
CA ILE A 242 -43.49 -24.49 18.09
C ILE A 242 -43.17 -25.74 18.93
N ALA A 243 -42.08 -25.69 19.71
CA ALA A 243 -41.59 -26.79 20.51
C ALA A 243 -42.43 -27.08 21.77
N VAL A 244 -43.16 -26.09 22.30
CA VAL A 244 -43.97 -26.22 23.53
C VAL A 244 -45.00 -27.35 23.45
N ASP A 245 -45.61 -27.54 22.28
CA ASP A 245 -46.64 -28.58 22.07
C ASP A 245 -46.07 -29.90 21.53
N LEU A 246 -44.75 -30.00 21.36
CA LEU A 246 -44.10 -31.17 20.77
C LEU A 246 -43.48 -32.08 21.84
N GLY A 247 -43.77 -33.37 21.71
CA GLY A 247 -43.04 -34.40 22.47
C GLY A 247 -41.54 -34.40 22.14
N PHE A 248 -40.74 -34.96 23.05
CA PHE A 248 -39.28 -35.00 23.02
C PHE A 248 -38.69 -35.32 21.63
N ASP A 249 -39.14 -36.41 20.99
CA ASP A 249 -38.60 -36.85 19.70
C ASP A 249 -38.87 -35.88 18.55
N MET A 250 -40.05 -35.24 18.55
CA MET A 250 -40.42 -34.29 17.51
C MET A 250 -39.71 -32.96 17.72
N ARG A 251 -39.54 -32.54 18.97
CA ARG A 251 -38.73 -31.38 19.33
C ARG A 251 -37.29 -31.53 18.85
N LEU A 252 -36.68 -32.69 19.05
CA LEU A 252 -35.34 -32.99 18.54
C LEU A 252 -35.25 -32.87 17.01
N LYS A 253 -36.21 -33.46 16.29
CA LYS A 253 -36.28 -33.35 14.82
C LYS A 253 -36.49 -31.92 14.34
N LEU A 254 -37.30 -31.13 15.05
CA LEU A 254 -37.54 -29.73 14.74
C LEU A 254 -36.25 -28.91 14.89
N ILE A 255 -35.54 -29.08 16.00
CA ILE A 255 -34.25 -28.43 16.27
C ILE A 255 -33.24 -28.81 15.18
N LEU A 256 -33.13 -30.09 14.84
CA LEU A 256 -32.21 -30.57 13.80
C LEU A 256 -32.55 -29.96 12.43
N SER A 257 -33.82 -29.97 12.04
CA SER A 257 -34.27 -29.33 10.79
C SER A 257 -33.98 -27.83 10.78
N ARG A 258 -34.18 -27.14 11.92
CA ARG A 258 -33.86 -25.73 12.06
C ARG A 258 -32.36 -25.46 11.91
N ALA A 259 -31.51 -26.28 12.52
CA ALA A 259 -30.07 -26.16 12.39
C ALA A 259 -29.62 -26.34 10.91
N GLU A 260 -30.15 -27.36 10.22
CA GLU A 260 -29.87 -27.56 8.79
C GLU A 260 -30.33 -26.37 7.93
N GLN A 261 -31.47 -25.76 8.25
CA GLN A 261 -31.95 -24.57 7.57
C GLN A 261 -31.02 -23.39 7.78
N LEU A 262 -30.60 -23.12 9.02
CA LEU A 262 -29.67 -22.03 9.35
C LEU A 262 -28.35 -22.19 8.59
N VAL A 263 -27.77 -23.40 8.58
CA VAL A 263 -26.55 -23.69 7.81
C VAL A 263 -26.74 -23.43 6.32
N LYS A 264 -27.87 -23.84 5.74
CA LYS A 264 -28.18 -23.56 4.32
C LYS A 264 -28.34 -22.07 4.05
N HIS A 265 -28.97 -21.32 4.95
CA HIS A 265 -29.15 -19.87 4.80
C HIS A 265 -27.81 -19.12 4.91
N GLU A 266 -26.99 -19.45 5.91
CA GLU A 266 -25.64 -18.88 6.05
C GLU A 266 -24.76 -19.23 4.86
N GLY A 267 -24.82 -20.46 4.36
CA GLY A 267 -24.10 -20.88 3.15
C GLY A 267 -24.48 -20.06 1.92
N LYS A 268 -25.78 -19.79 1.70
CA LYS A 268 -26.25 -18.92 0.60
C LYS A 268 -25.77 -17.48 0.77
N ALA A 269 -25.94 -16.91 1.97
CA ALA A 269 -25.51 -15.55 2.27
C ALA A 269 -23.98 -15.36 2.09
N LEU A 270 -23.20 -16.38 2.43
CA LEU A 270 -21.75 -16.40 2.22
C LEU A 270 -21.39 -16.39 0.72
N VAL A 271 -22.06 -17.21 -0.10
CA VAL A 271 -21.85 -17.25 -1.55
C VAL A 271 -22.23 -15.91 -2.19
N GLU A 272 -23.35 -15.32 -1.79
CA GLU A 272 -23.79 -14.00 -2.25
C GLU A 272 -22.77 -12.92 -1.87
N THR A 273 -22.33 -12.88 -0.62
CA THR A 273 -21.32 -11.93 -0.13
C THR A 273 -20.00 -12.08 -0.87
N LYS A 274 -19.56 -13.33 -1.11
CA LYS A 274 -18.36 -13.63 -1.90
C LYS A 274 -18.51 -13.10 -3.33
N SER A 275 -19.65 -13.33 -3.97
CA SER A 275 -19.94 -12.83 -5.32
C SER A 275 -19.94 -11.30 -5.40
N LEU A 276 -20.54 -10.62 -4.41
CA LEU A 276 -20.56 -9.17 -4.29
C LEU A 276 -19.15 -8.63 -4.10
N THR A 277 -18.35 -9.25 -3.24
CA THR A 277 -16.95 -8.90 -2.99
C THR A 277 -16.14 -8.99 -4.29
N TYR A 278 -16.25 -10.08 -5.04
CA TYR A 278 -15.58 -10.20 -6.35
C TYR A 278 -16.03 -9.13 -7.36
N SER A 279 -17.32 -8.78 -7.35
CA SER A 279 -17.84 -7.71 -8.22
C SER A 279 -17.27 -6.34 -7.85
N LEU A 280 -17.17 -6.03 -6.55
CA LEU A 280 -16.60 -4.79 -6.03
C LEU A 280 -15.09 -4.73 -6.29
N GLN A 281 -14.38 -5.84 -6.11
CA GLN A 281 -12.95 -5.93 -6.41
C GLN A 281 -12.67 -5.67 -7.89
N ARG A 282 -13.51 -6.19 -8.81
CA ARG A 282 -13.40 -5.87 -10.24
C ARG A 282 -13.67 -4.40 -10.54
N LYS A 283 -14.71 -3.80 -9.93
CA LYS A 283 -15.01 -2.37 -10.08
C LYS A 283 -13.86 -1.50 -9.57
N LEU A 284 -13.29 -1.84 -8.41
CA LEU A 284 -12.14 -1.15 -7.83
C LEU A 284 -10.92 -1.21 -8.76
N LYS A 285 -10.62 -2.40 -9.31
CA LYS A 285 -9.53 -2.56 -10.28
C LYS A 285 -9.75 -1.68 -11.51
N SER A 286 -10.95 -1.70 -12.10
CA SER A 286 -11.27 -0.87 -13.25
C SER A 286 -11.16 0.63 -12.95
N GLN A 287 -11.60 1.09 -11.78
CA GLN A 287 -11.47 2.49 -11.37
C GLN A 287 -10.01 2.89 -11.14
N LYS A 288 -9.19 1.99 -10.58
CA LYS A 288 -7.75 2.20 -10.40
C LYS A 288 -7.05 2.34 -11.76
N ASP A 289 -7.31 1.42 -12.69
CA ASP A 289 -6.75 1.47 -14.05
C ASP A 289 -7.16 2.77 -14.78
N GLN A 290 -8.41 3.21 -14.61
CA GLN A 290 -8.90 4.49 -15.17
C GLN A 290 -8.20 5.70 -14.54
N LEU A 291 -7.95 5.68 -13.23
CA LEU A 291 -7.24 6.75 -12.53
C LEU A 291 -5.77 6.83 -12.98
N GLU A 292 -5.10 5.69 -13.12
CA GLU A 292 -3.72 5.61 -13.64
C GLU A 292 -3.64 6.16 -15.06
N SER A 293 -4.58 5.78 -15.94
CA SER A 293 -4.67 6.31 -17.31
C SER A 293 -4.84 7.84 -17.34
N LYS A 294 -5.74 8.39 -16.51
CA LYS A 294 -5.90 9.86 -16.38
C LYS A 294 -4.65 10.51 -15.79
N GLY A 295 -3.99 9.87 -14.83
CA GLY A 295 -2.72 10.33 -14.26
C GLY A 295 -1.63 10.47 -15.32
N LEU A 296 -1.48 9.47 -16.19
CA LEU A 296 -0.55 9.53 -17.33
C LEU A 296 -0.92 10.65 -18.31
N HIS A 297 -2.20 10.86 -18.60
CA HIS A 297 -2.64 11.96 -19.46
C HIS A 297 -2.31 13.33 -18.86
N ILE A 298 -2.52 13.51 -17.56
CA ILE A 298 -2.15 14.74 -16.85
C ILE A 298 -0.63 14.97 -16.90
N GLN A 299 0.18 13.93 -16.72
CA GLN A 299 1.64 14.03 -16.83
C GLN A 299 2.07 14.46 -18.25
N LEU A 300 1.45 13.88 -19.28
CA LEU A 300 1.71 14.25 -20.68
C LEU A 300 1.34 15.71 -20.95
N LEU A 301 0.18 16.16 -20.47
CA LEU A 301 -0.25 17.55 -20.62
C LEU A 301 0.68 18.52 -19.89
N ARG A 302 1.12 18.19 -18.68
CA ARG A 302 2.11 18.98 -17.94
C ARG A 302 3.42 19.11 -18.71
N LYS A 303 3.93 18.01 -19.29
CA LYS A 303 5.13 18.02 -20.14
C LYS A 303 4.97 18.90 -21.38
N LYS A 304 3.82 18.79 -22.06
CA LYS A 304 3.52 19.62 -23.24
C LYS A 304 3.40 21.10 -22.89
N LEU A 305 2.82 21.42 -21.73
CA LEU A 305 2.76 22.80 -21.23
C LEU A 305 4.15 23.35 -20.96
N SER A 306 5.04 22.61 -20.30
CA SER A 306 6.43 23.05 -20.08
C SER A 306 7.17 23.28 -21.39
N GLU A 307 7.02 22.38 -22.37
CA GLU A 307 7.64 22.54 -23.70
C GLU A 307 7.13 23.80 -24.42
N LEU A 308 5.82 24.07 -24.37
CA LEU A 308 5.23 25.29 -24.96
C LEU A 308 5.65 26.57 -24.23
N GLU A 309 5.80 26.53 -22.91
CA GLU A 309 6.32 27.66 -22.14
C GLU A 309 7.78 27.95 -22.47
N ASP A 310 8.62 26.91 -22.59
CA ASP A 310 10.01 27.04 -23.01
C ASP A 310 10.10 27.61 -24.44
N GLU A 311 9.30 27.09 -25.38
CA GLU A 311 9.25 27.61 -26.75
C GLU A 311 8.80 29.08 -26.78
N LYS A 312 7.81 29.47 -25.97
CA LYS A 312 7.38 30.86 -25.83
C LYS A 312 8.50 31.75 -25.30
N ARG A 313 9.26 31.30 -24.29
CA ARG A 313 10.42 32.03 -23.74
C ARG A 313 11.49 32.19 -24.81
N SER A 314 11.84 31.13 -25.55
CA SER A 314 12.82 31.19 -26.65
C SER A 314 12.38 32.13 -27.77
N ARG A 315 11.12 32.08 -28.20
CA ARG A 315 10.58 33.02 -29.21
C ARG A 315 10.64 34.47 -28.75
N SER A 316 10.35 34.71 -27.46
CA SER A 316 10.44 36.06 -26.88
C SER A 316 11.89 36.57 -26.86
N ALA A 317 12.85 35.72 -26.50
CA ALA A 317 14.28 36.06 -26.56
C ALA A 317 14.74 36.38 -28.00
N LEU A 318 14.35 35.56 -28.98
CA LEU A 318 14.66 35.81 -30.40
C LEU A 318 14.04 37.12 -30.90
N ALA A 319 12.85 37.51 -30.43
CA ALA A 319 12.24 38.78 -30.80
C ALA A 319 13.07 39.97 -30.28
N VAL A 320 13.54 39.90 -29.03
CA VAL A 320 14.44 40.92 -28.45
C VAL A 320 15.74 41.02 -29.23
N GLU A 321 16.40 39.89 -29.54
CA GLU A 321 17.63 39.87 -30.34
C GLU A 321 17.43 40.48 -31.74
N ARG A 322 16.28 40.24 -32.38
CA ARG A 322 15.95 40.88 -33.66
C ARG A 322 15.78 42.38 -33.52
N ASP A 323 15.09 42.85 -32.48
CA ASP A 323 14.90 44.28 -32.24
C ASP A 323 16.25 44.99 -32.00
N ASP A 324 17.15 44.37 -31.22
CA ASP A 324 18.51 44.84 -31.00
C ASP A 324 19.32 44.89 -32.31
N ALA A 325 19.26 43.82 -33.12
CA ALA A 325 19.90 43.80 -34.43
C ALA A 325 19.35 44.88 -35.36
N HIS A 326 18.04 45.13 -35.35
CA HIS A 326 17.42 46.21 -36.12
C HIS A 326 17.87 47.60 -35.66
N LEU A 327 18.04 47.81 -34.34
CA LEU A 327 18.58 49.05 -33.80
C LEU A 327 20.03 49.27 -34.23
N GLU A 328 20.87 48.24 -34.21
CA GLU A 328 22.25 48.31 -34.71
C GLU A 328 22.31 48.59 -36.21
N VAL A 329 21.48 47.93 -37.02
CA VAL A 329 21.37 48.23 -38.45
C VAL A 329 21.00 49.71 -38.68
N ARG A 330 20.04 50.25 -37.92
CA ARG A 330 19.67 51.69 -38.02
C ARG A 330 20.81 52.61 -37.60
N ARG A 331 21.59 52.26 -36.57
CA ARG A 331 22.77 53.02 -36.13
C ARG A 331 23.86 53.03 -37.20
N LEU A 332 24.17 51.86 -37.76
CA LEU A 332 25.12 51.71 -38.85
C LEU A 332 24.67 52.45 -40.11
N GLN A 333 23.38 52.41 -40.47
CA GLN A 333 22.82 53.19 -41.57
C GLN A 333 23.04 54.69 -41.36
N LYS A 334 22.73 55.25 -40.18
CA LYS A 334 23.01 56.67 -39.88
C LYS A 334 24.49 57.01 -39.98
N LYS A 335 25.38 56.11 -39.57
CA LYS A 335 26.83 56.29 -39.69
C LYS A 335 27.26 56.29 -41.16
N VAL A 336 26.71 55.38 -41.97
CA VAL A 336 26.94 55.34 -43.43
C VAL A 336 26.44 56.62 -44.10
N GLU A 337 25.24 57.09 -43.78
CA GLU A 337 24.69 58.35 -44.31
C GLU A 337 25.58 59.55 -43.97
N ARG A 338 26.06 59.64 -42.71
CA ARG A 338 27.02 60.67 -42.29
C ARG A 338 28.32 60.60 -43.08
N LEU A 339 28.94 59.42 -43.15
CA LEU A 339 30.19 59.21 -43.90
C LEU A 339 30.01 59.50 -45.40
N GLN A 340 28.85 59.18 -45.98
CA GLN A 340 28.53 59.55 -47.36
C GLN A 340 28.39 61.07 -47.53
N GLY A 341 27.82 61.77 -46.55
CA GLY A 341 27.77 63.24 -46.52
C GLY A 341 29.15 63.88 -46.48
N GLU A 342 30.01 63.41 -45.57
CA GLU A 342 31.41 63.84 -45.46
C GLU A 342 32.20 63.56 -46.75
N LEU A 343 31.98 62.39 -47.36
CA LEU A 343 32.57 62.04 -48.65
C LEU A 343 32.11 62.96 -49.78
N LYS A 344 30.83 63.34 -49.81
CA LYS A 344 30.31 64.30 -50.80
C LYS A 344 30.91 65.70 -50.58
N ALA A 345 30.98 66.17 -49.34
CA ALA A 345 31.57 67.47 -49.00
C ALA A 345 33.06 67.54 -49.38
N THR A 346 33.83 66.49 -49.07
CA THR A 346 35.24 66.40 -49.46
C THR A 346 35.43 66.32 -50.97
N LYS A 347 34.55 65.59 -51.70
CA LYS A 347 34.56 65.61 -53.17
C LYS A 347 34.28 67.01 -53.73
N LEU A 348 33.30 67.74 -53.19
CA LEU A 348 32.99 69.12 -53.59
C LEU A 348 34.17 70.05 -53.33
N SER A 349 34.76 69.99 -52.14
CA SER A 349 35.97 70.75 -51.81
C SER A 349 37.14 70.41 -52.75
N ASN A 350 37.33 69.12 -53.08
CA ASN A 350 38.36 68.72 -54.05
C ASN A 350 38.08 69.27 -55.46
N THR A 351 36.83 69.26 -55.92
CA THR A 351 36.47 69.90 -57.20
C THR A 351 36.68 71.41 -57.19
N GLU A 352 36.38 72.08 -56.08
CA GLU A 352 36.63 73.51 -55.90
C GLU A 352 38.13 73.82 -55.89
N LEU A 353 38.93 73.04 -55.16
CA LEU A 353 40.39 73.16 -55.18
C LEU A 353 40.98 72.89 -56.57
N LYS A 354 40.44 71.93 -57.33
CA LYS A 354 40.84 71.70 -58.74
C LYS A 354 40.48 72.90 -59.62
N ALA A 355 39.31 73.51 -59.43
CA ALA A 355 38.92 74.71 -60.14
C ALA A 355 39.85 75.90 -59.79
N GLN A 356 40.12 76.12 -58.50
CA GLN A 356 41.09 77.12 -58.04
C GLN A 356 42.50 76.88 -58.60
N LEU A 357 42.94 75.62 -58.65
CA LEU A 357 44.22 75.24 -59.26
C LEU A 357 44.24 75.55 -60.76
N SER A 358 43.17 75.24 -61.49
CA SER A 358 43.05 75.57 -62.92
C SER A 358 43.08 77.08 -63.16
N HIS A 359 42.35 77.86 -62.35
CA HIS A 359 42.38 79.32 -62.40
C HIS A 359 43.77 79.88 -62.06
N THR A 360 44.45 79.31 -61.06
CA THR A 360 45.83 79.68 -60.73
C THR A 360 46.79 79.37 -61.88
N ASN A 361 46.60 78.24 -62.57
CA ASN A 361 47.39 77.90 -63.75
C ASN A 361 47.12 78.88 -64.90
N GLU A 362 45.87 79.28 -65.15
CA GLU A 362 45.54 80.34 -66.12
C GLU A 362 46.22 81.67 -65.76
N LEU A 363 46.18 82.08 -64.49
CA LEU A 363 46.86 83.27 -64.01
C LEU A 363 48.38 83.17 -64.20
N LYS A 364 49.00 82.02 -63.88
CA LYS A 364 50.42 81.78 -64.15
C LYS A 364 50.73 81.89 -65.65
N LEU A 365 49.87 81.34 -66.51
CA LEU A 365 50.03 81.40 -67.96
C LEU A 365 49.98 82.86 -68.45
N LYS A 366 49.01 83.65 -67.97
CA LYS A 366 48.95 85.11 -68.20
C LYS A 366 50.19 85.85 -67.70
N VAL A 367 50.71 85.50 -66.52
CA VAL A 367 51.95 86.11 -65.98
C VAL A 367 53.16 85.75 -66.85
N VAL A 368 53.24 84.52 -67.36
CA VAL A 368 54.30 84.10 -68.30
C VAL A 368 54.17 84.84 -69.63
N GLU A 369 52.96 84.99 -70.18
CA GLU A 369 52.70 85.78 -71.39
C GLU A 369 53.07 87.27 -71.19
N GLN A 370 52.67 87.86 -70.06
CA GLN A 370 53.09 89.21 -69.67
C GLN A 370 54.60 89.32 -69.50
N SER A 371 55.26 88.30 -68.95
CA SER A 371 56.71 88.26 -68.80
C SER A 371 57.42 88.16 -70.16
N GLN A 372 56.87 87.37 -71.10
CA GLN A 372 57.36 87.28 -72.49
C GLN A 372 57.20 88.62 -73.21
N THR A 373 56.03 89.26 -73.14
CA THR A 373 55.81 90.58 -73.75
C THR A 373 56.71 91.65 -73.12
N MET A 374 56.92 91.65 -71.80
CA MET A 374 57.92 92.50 -71.14
C MET A 374 59.33 92.22 -71.65
N GLN A 375 59.71 90.95 -71.84
CA GLN A 375 61.01 90.58 -72.38
C GLN A 375 61.20 91.02 -73.84
N GLU A 376 60.15 90.92 -74.66
CA GLU A 376 60.14 91.45 -76.03
C GLU A 376 60.24 92.98 -76.05
N GLN A 377 59.49 93.67 -75.20
CA GLN A 377 59.60 95.12 -75.03
C GLN A 377 61.01 95.51 -74.56
N LYS A 378 61.61 94.75 -73.64
CA LYS A 378 63.00 94.94 -73.21
C LYS A 378 63.98 94.76 -74.36
N LYS A 379 63.84 93.71 -75.18
CA LYS A 379 64.68 93.54 -76.39
C LYS A 379 64.52 94.71 -77.37
N LYS A 380 63.30 95.20 -77.58
CA LYS A 380 63.05 96.40 -78.42
C LYS A 380 63.68 97.65 -77.83
N LEU A 381 63.63 97.81 -76.51
CA LEU A 381 64.30 98.89 -75.80
C LEU A 381 65.82 98.81 -75.94
N ASP A 382 66.41 97.62 -75.78
CA ASP A 382 67.85 97.39 -75.98
C ASP A 382 68.26 97.71 -77.43
N GLN A 383 67.47 97.31 -78.42
CA GLN A 383 67.69 97.70 -79.82
C GLN A 383 67.60 99.21 -80.06
N LEU A 384 66.65 99.89 -79.43
CA LEU A 384 66.53 101.35 -79.47
C LEU A 384 67.73 102.04 -78.82
N VAL A 385 68.25 101.50 -77.71
CA VAL A 385 69.47 101.97 -77.06
C VAL A 385 70.69 101.76 -77.98
N ASP A 386 70.81 100.62 -78.65
CA ASP A 386 71.88 100.36 -79.63
C ASP A 386 71.80 101.31 -80.84
N VAL A 387 70.59 101.59 -81.35
CA VAL A 387 70.40 102.59 -82.41
C VAL A 387 70.75 103.99 -81.90
N LYS A 388 70.33 104.34 -80.68
CA LYS A 388 70.67 105.61 -80.04
C LYS A 388 72.18 105.79 -79.91
N THR A 389 72.90 104.80 -79.39
CA THR A 389 74.37 104.88 -79.27
C THR A 389 75.08 104.95 -80.62
N LYS A 390 74.54 104.30 -81.67
CA LYS A 390 75.04 104.44 -83.05
C LYS A 390 74.80 105.85 -83.61
N VAL A 391 73.64 106.44 -83.33
CA VAL A 391 73.32 107.82 -83.72
C VAL A 391 74.18 108.82 -82.93
N GLU A 392 74.39 108.62 -81.63
CA GLU A 392 75.28 109.45 -80.81
C GLU A 392 76.73 109.40 -81.34
N LYS A 393 77.23 108.23 -81.75
CA LYS A 393 78.56 108.10 -82.39
C LYS A 393 78.64 108.77 -83.77
N LYS A 394 77.54 108.80 -84.52
CA LYS A 394 77.46 109.54 -85.79
C LYS A 394 77.36 111.06 -85.57
N LEU A 395 76.71 111.49 -84.50
CA LEU A 395 76.59 112.90 -84.13
C LEU A 395 77.94 113.46 -83.67
N SER A 396 78.72 112.70 -82.90
CA SER A 396 80.05 113.12 -82.46
C SER A 396 81.05 113.26 -83.60
N THR A 397 80.96 112.40 -84.63
CA THR A 397 81.80 112.49 -85.84
C THR A 397 81.42 113.69 -86.71
N VAL A 398 80.13 113.94 -86.94
CA VAL A 398 79.66 115.13 -87.68
C VAL A 398 79.99 116.44 -86.94
N SER A 399 79.96 116.44 -85.61
CA SER A 399 80.35 117.61 -84.81
C SER A 399 81.86 117.90 -84.90
N SER A 400 82.71 116.87 -85.00
CA SER A 400 84.15 117.00 -85.22
C SER A 400 84.47 117.64 -86.57
N ASP A 401 83.79 117.18 -87.63
CA ASP A 401 84.05 117.64 -88.99
C ASP A 401 83.63 119.10 -89.18
N LEU A 402 82.50 119.51 -88.60
CA LEU A 402 82.04 120.90 -88.59
C LEU A 402 83.03 121.86 -87.90
N GLN A 403 83.67 121.42 -86.81
CA GLN A 403 84.66 122.22 -86.09
C GLN A 403 85.95 122.43 -86.90
N SER A 404 86.31 121.48 -87.76
CA SER A 404 87.45 121.59 -88.67
C SER A 404 87.21 122.56 -89.83
N GLN A 405 85.95 122.63 -90.30
CA GLN A 405 85.54 123.47 -91.42
C GLN A 405 85.42 124.95 -91.00
N GLU A 406 85.01 125.22 -89.77
CA GLU A 406 84.90 126.58 -89.22
C GLU A 406 86.26 127.30 -89.08
N LYS A 407 87.34 126.57 -88.75
CA LYS A 407 88.71 127.13 -88.66
C LYS A 407 89.23 127.62 -90.01
N LYS A 408 88.94 126.89 -91.10
CA LYS A 408 89.36 127.24 -92.47
C LYS A 408 88.71 128.54 -92.96
N THR A 409 87.43 128.74 -92.67
CA THR A 409 86.70 129.97 -93.01
C THR A 409 87.21 131.21 -92.27
N ARG A 410 87.78 131.08 -91.07
CA ARG A 410 88.35 132.22 -90.32
C ARG A 410 89.66 132.74 -90.91
N GLU A 411 90.46 131.88 -91.54
CA GLU A 411 91.73 132.26 -92.18
C GLU A 411 91.49 132.99 -93.51
N ASP A 412 90.50 132.54 -94.31
CA ASP A 412 90.12 133.18 -95.58
C ASP A 412 89.51 134.58 -95.38
N GLN A 413 88.84 134.80 -94.25
CA GLN A 413 88.18 136.08 -93.94
C GLN A 413 89.17 137.18 -93.53
N GLN A 414 90.35 136.84 -93.01
CA GLN A 414 91.41 137.80 -92.66
C GLN A 414 92.22 138.27 -93.88
N GLN A 415 92.34 137.45 -94.93
CA GLN A 415 93.01 137.84 -96.18
C GLN A 415 92.15 138.77 -97.06
N LEU A 416 90.81 138.69 -96.94
CA LEU A 416 89.87 139.58 -97.64
C LEU A 416 89.82 141.01 -97.07
N SER A 417 90.14 141.19 -95.78
CA SER A 417 90.19 142.52 -95.14
C SER A 417 91.40 143.35 -95.56
N SER A 418 92.56 142.74 -95.84
CA SER A 418 93.77 143.46 -96.24
C SER A 418 93.68 144.00 -97.68
N LEU A 419 93.10 143.23 -98.61
CA LEU A 419 92.91 143.65 -100.00
C LEU A 419 91.87 144.77 -100.19
N ARG A 420 90.88 144.88 -99.29
CA ARG A 420 89.86 145.96 -99.32
C ARG A 420 90.43 147.33 -98.95
N GLN A 421 91.46 147.38 -98.11
CA GLN A 421 92.03 148.65 -97.65
C GLN A 421 92.93 149.29 -98.73
N SER A 422 93.56 148.48 -99.59
CA SER A 422 94.38 148.94 -100.71
C SER A 422 93.56 149.54 -101.86
N LEU A 423 92.30 149.11 -102.02
CA LEU A 423 91.41 149.56 -103.11
C LEU A 423 90.78 150.94 -102.83
N ALA A 424 90.59 151.30 -101.56
CA ALA A 424 89.97 152.56 -101.17
C ALA A 424 90.86 153.79 -101.48
N GLN A 425 92.18 153.69 -101.30
CA GLN A 425 93.09 154.83 -101.51
C GLN A 425 93.37 155.13 -102.99
N LEU A 426 93.20 154.15 -103.89
CA LEU A 426 93.25 154.36 -105.34
C LEU A 426 92.00 155.08 -105.89
N SER A 427 90.89 155.06 -105.15
CA SER A 427 89.64 155.70 -105.59
C SER A 427 89.60 157.21 -105.31
N GLU A 428 90.42 157.71 -104.37
CA GLU A 428 90.46 159.13 -104.01
C GLU A 428 91.33 159.94 -104.99
N THR A 429 92.43 159.36 -105.50
CA THR A 429 93.27 159.99 -106.55
C THR A 429 92.56 160.13 -107.90
N GLN A 430 91.49 159.36 -108.13
CA GLN A 430 90.68 159.43 -109.35
C GLN A 430 89.59 160.51 -109.27
N ARG A 431 89.19 160.98 -108.08
CA ARG A 431 88.10 161.96 -107.93
C ARG A 431 88.57 163.41 -108.05
N GLU A 432 89.74 163.75 -107.52
CA GLU A 432 90.25 165.12 -107.59
C GLU A 432 90.71 165.52 -109.01
N LEU A 433 91.08 164.55 -109.85
CA LEU A 433 91.41 164.77 -111.27
C LEU A 433 90.18 165.04 -112.15
N VAL A 434 88.98 164.66 -111.69
CA VAL A 434 87.70 164.93 -112.39
C VAL A 434 87.20 166.34 -112.06
N ASP A 435 87.40 166.82 -110.84
CA ASP A 435 86.99 168.18 -110.46
C ASP A 435 87.92 169.26 -111.03
N PHE A 436 89.18 168.92 -111.34
CA PHE A 436 90.06 169.76 -112.17
C PHE A 436 89.58 169.88 -113.64
N ARG A 437 88.83 168.89 -114.17
CA ARG A 437 88.31 168.94 -115.56
C ARG A 437 86.96 169.66 -115.67
N MET A 438 86.12 169.64 -114.64
CA MET A 438 84.77 170.18 -114.77
C MET A 438 84.74 171.72 -114.75
N VAL A 439 85.60 172.40 -113.98
CA VAL A 439 85.58 173.87 -113.94
C VAL A 439 86.35 174.52 -115.10
N VAL A 440 87.32 173.82 -115.70
CA VAL A 440 87.92 174.24 -116.99
C VAL A 440 86.92 174.09 -118.16
N SER A 441 85.85 173.30 -118.01
CA SER A 441 84.80 173.14 -119.02
C SER A 441 83.74 174.26 -119.02
N GLN A 442 83.87 175.25 -118.13
CA GLN A 442 83.20 176.56 -118.24
C GLN A 442 84.23 177.70 -118.37
N MET A 443 85.35 177.45 -119.05
CA MET A 443 85.92 178.49 -119.92
C MET A 443 84.82 179.03 -120.87
N LEU A 444 84.85 180.33 -121.20
CA LEU A 444 84.14 181.03 -122.29
C LEU A 444 82.70 181.50 -122.06
#